data_AF-A0AA86T4W4-F1
#
_entry.id   AF-A0AA86T4W4-F1
#
_cell.length_a   1.000
_cell.length_b   1.000
_cell.length_c   1.000
_cell.angle_alpha   90.00
_cell.angle_beta   90.00
_cell.angle_gamma   90.00
#
_symmetry.space_group_name_H-M   'P 1'
#
loop_
_entity.id
_entity.type
_entity.pdbx_description
1 polymer ?
#
loop_
_entity_poly.entity_id
_entity_poly.type
_entity_poly.pdbx_seq_one_letter_code
_entity_poly.pdbx_strand_id
1 'polypeptide(L)'
;METDILLKQLHETSIKSTMATNIGGDSGKEMKGWRKALKCVGNRMAHKDKDKWLKDMRGMLSLMATVIATMTFQSGISPPGGVLSPDKDNGVECDNKSCPGQSVLALVYPKDFKYFLYFNTICFVSSSAVCLLLVSGFPLKNRFFTWLLSIGMCIVLSTLSLTYLFGAQMVVPDLLWDDITTMFGKVIIVWLVLLVLIAIFLSLRLIVWFVSKCMFGQSKVPQNPTI
;
A
#
# COMPACT_ATOMS: atom_id res chain seq x y z
N MET A 1 8.99 -79.02 1.96
CA MET A 1 8.08 -78.06 2.61
C MET A 1 8.77 -77.36 3.78
N GLU A 2 9.50 -78.08 4.64
CA GLU A 2 10.21 -77.49 5.80
C GLU A 2 11.45 -76.64 5.43
N THR A 3 12.12 -76.94 4.32
CA THR A 3 13.33 -76.23 3.87
C THR A 3 13.06 -74.84 3.28
N ASP A 4 11.90 -74.63 2.65
CA ASP A 4 11.53 -73.33 2.04
C ASP A 4 11.10 -72.28 3.08
N ILE A 5 10.57 -72.74 4.21
CA ILE A 5 10.14 -71.87 5.31
C ILE A 5 11.37 -71.26 6.00
N LEU A 6 12.44 -72.05 6.14
CA LEU A 6 13.70 -71.65 6.80
C LEU A 6 14.48 -70.65 5.94
N LEU A 7 14.47 -70.79 4.61
CA LEU A 7 15.07 -69.81 3.69
C LEU A 7 14.33 -68.47 3.68
N LYS A 8 12.99 -68.48 3.77
CA LYS A 8 12.22 -67.23 3.89
C LYS A 8 12.52 -66.49 5.20
N GLN A 9 12.66 -67.21 6.31
CA GLN A 9 12.98 -66.60 7.61
C GLN A 9 14.41 -66.03 7.66
N LEU A 10 15.39 -66.70 7.04
CA LEU A 10 16.76 -66.19 6.95
C LEU A 10 16.88 -64.93 6.06
N HIS A 11 16.09 -64.86 4.98
CA HIS A 11 16.08 -63.68 4.11
C HIS A 11 15.42 -62.46 4.78
N GLU A 12 14.33 -62.67 5.52
CA GLU A 12 13.62 -61.59 6.22
C GLU A 12 14.41 -61.04 7.41
N THR A 13 15.16 -61.90 8.11
CA THR A 13 16.05 -61.49 9.22
C THR A 13 17.29 -60.74 8.73
N SER A 14 17.86 -61.14 7.59
CA SER A 14 18.97 -60.41 6.95
C SER A 14 18.55 -59.00 6.51
N ILE A 15 17.37 -58.85 5.88
CA ILE A 15 16.85 -57.53 5.46
C ILE A 15 16.59 -56.62 6.66
N LYS A 16 16.00 -57.12 7.74
CA LYS A 16 15.79 -56.33 8.97
C LYS A 16 17.10 -55.88 9.60
N SER A 17 18.14 -56.72 9.58
CA SER A 17 19.45 -56.37 10.13
C SER A 17 20.19 -55.31 9.29
N THR A 18 20.04 -55.33 7.96
CA THR A 18 20.66 -54.34 7.07
C THR A 18 19.93 -52.99 7.10
N MET A 19 18.63 -52.95 7.41
CA MET A 19 17.88 -51.70 7.57
C MET A 19 18.06 -51.04 8.94
N ALA A 20 18.39 -51.80 9.98
CA ALA A 20 18.55 -51.27 11.34
C ALA A 20 19.89 -50.53 11.59
N THR A 21 20.92 -50.77 10.78
CA THR A 21 22.28 -50.23 11.01
C THR A 21 22.55 -48.87 10.36
N ASN A 22 21.60 -48.29 9.61
CA ASN A 22 21.83 -47.01 8.91
C ASN A 22 20.99 -45.81 9.42
N ILE A 23 20.22 -45.96 10.50
CA ILE A 23 19.33 -44.90 11.00
C ILE A 23 19.52 -44.69 12.50
N GLY A 24 20.65 -44.12 12.92
CA GLY A 24 20.81 -43.85 14.35
C GLY A 24 22.15 -43.27 14.76
N GLY A 25 22.48 -42.05 14.31
CA GLY A 25 23.66 -41.39 14.86
C GLY A 25 23.87 -39.92 14.49
N ASP A 26 23.57 -39.50 13.26
CA ASP A 26 24.14 -38.25 12.73
C ASP A 26 23.14 -37.13 12.41
N SER A 27 21.84 -37.45 12.30
CA SER A 27 20.82 -36.47 11.88
C SER A 27 20.56 -35.33 12.89
N GLY A 28 20.80 -35.55 14.19
CA GLY A 28 20.46 -34.60 15.25
C GLY A 28 21.41 -33.41 15.42
N LYS A 29 22.69 -33.55 15.04
CA LYS A 29 23.71 -32.49 15.15
C LYS A 29 23.77 -31.62 13.89
N GLU A 30 23.71 -32.25 12.71
CA GLU A 30 23.55 -31.61 11.41
C GLU A 30 22.32 -30.69 11.39
N MET A 31 21.14 -31.18 11.78
CA MET A 31 19.89 -30.40 11.69
C MET A 31 19.85 -29.19 12.65
N LYS A 32 20.65 -29.17 13.73
CA LYS A 32 20.82 -27.98 14.59
C LYS A 32 21.83 -26.98 14.01
N GLY A 33 22.91 -27.46 13.40
CA GLY A 33 23.89 -26.65 12.67
C GLY A 33 23.27 -25.97 11.46
N TRP A 34 22.53 -26.72 10.64
CA TRP A 34 21.78 -26.22 9.49
C TRP A 34 20.69 -25.22 9.88
N ARG A 35 19.97 -25.43 10.99
CA ARG A 35 19.03 -24.39 11.50
C ARG A 35 19.74 -23.12 11.91
N LYS A 36 20.89 -23.19 12.58
CA LYS A 36 21.68 -22.00 12.91
C LYS A 36 22.24 -21.32 11.66
N ALA A 37 22.72 -22.09 10.69
CA ALA A 37 23.21 -21.57 9.41
C ALA A 37 22.07 -20.93 8.60
N LEU A 38 20.92 -21.57 8.47
CA LEU A 38 19.70 -21.02 7.84
C LEU A 38 19.20 -19.77 8.56
N LYS A 39 19.25 -19.74 9.89
CA LYS A 39 18.84 -18.55 10.66
C LYS A 39 19.85 -17.41 10.47
N CYS A 40 21.14 -17.71 10.36
CA CYS A 40 22.19 -16.72 10.12
C CYS A 40 22.14 -16.20 8.68
N VAL A 41 21.98 -17.09 7.70
CA VAL A 41 21.81 -16.76 6.27
C VAL A 41 20.50 -16.00 6.05
N GLY A 42 19.40 -16.42 6.67
CA GLY A 42 18.13 -15.70 6.66
C GLY A 42 18.24 -14.31 7.28
N ASN A 43 18.93 -14.18 8.42
CA ASN A 43 19.13 -12.88 9.08
C ASN A 43 20.12 -11.97 8.32
N ARG A 44 21.08 -12.55 7.60
CA ARG A 44 22.10 -11.83 6.80
C ARG A 44 21.56 -11.39 5.44
N MET A 45 20.74 -12.23 4.78
CA MET A 45 19.99 -11.86 3.57
C MET A 45 18.88 -10.86 3.90
N ALA A 46 18.13 -11.07 4.98
CA ALA A 46 17.10 -10.11 5.42
C ALA A 46 17.66 -8.73 5.77
N HIS A 47 18.93 -8.60 6.16
CA HIS A 47 19.52 -7.30 6.50
C HIS A 47 20.19 -6.60 5.30
N LYS A 48 20.74 -7.35 4.33
CA LYS A 48 21.36 -6.76 3.11
C LYS A 48 20.34 -6.48 2.00
N ASP A 49 19.28 -7.30 1.88
CA ASP A 49 18.21 -7.08 0.92
C ASP A 49 17.17 -6.06 1.39
N LYS A 50 16.94 -5.90 2.71
CA LYS A 50 15.96 -4.92 3.20
C LYS A 50 16.30 -3.49 2.79
N ASP A 51 17.55 -3.08 2.92
CA ASP A 51 17.94 -1.71 2.61
C ASP A 51 17.86 -1.44 1.10
N LYS A 52 18.21 -2.42 0.27
CA LYS A 52 18.03 -2.36 -1.19
C LYS A 52 16.54 -2.28 -1.56
N TRP A 53 15.73 -3.19 -1.00
CA TRP A 53 14.28 -3.24 -1.23
C TRP A 53 13.56 -1.95 -0.78
N LEU A 54 13.95 -1.38 0.36
CA LEU A 54 13.40 -0.10 0.84
C LEU A 54 13.75 1.06 -0.10
N LYS A 55 14.97 1.06 -0.66
CA LYS A 55 15.41 2.07 -1.62
C LYS A 55 14.64 1.96 -2.94
N ASP A 56 14.43 0.74 -3.43
CA ASP A 56 13.65 0.46 -4.65
C ASP A 56 12.17 0.85 -4.46
N MET A 57 11.57 0.47 -3.33
CA MET A 57 10.20 0.85 -2.96
C MET A 57 10.05 2.38 -2.92
N ARG A 58 11.03 3.09 -2.33
CA ARG A 58 11.03 4.57 -2.30
C ARG A 58 11.09 5.14 -3.71
N GLY A 59 11.95 4.61 -4.59
CA GLY A 59 11.99 5.04 -5.99
C GLY A 59 10.63 4.88 -6.69
N MET A 60 10.01 3.71 -6.53
CA MET A 60 8.71 3.41 -7.11
C MET A 60 7.59 4.30 -6.55
N LEU A 61 7.53 4.49 -5.22
CA LEU A 61 6.53 5.35 -4.59
C LEU A 61 6.66 6.81 -5.02
N SER A 62 7.89 7.31 -5.14
CA SER A 62 8.13 8.68 -5.62
C SER A 62 7.64 8.84 -7.06
N LEU A 63 7.93 7.87 -7.92
CA LEU A 63 7.47 7.86 -9.30
C LEU A 63 5.94 7.82 -9.38
N MET A 64 5.29 6.94 -8.61
CA MET A 64 3.83 6.86 -8.57
C MET A 64 3.20 8.17 -8.06
N ALA A 65 3.77 8.78 -7.02
CA ALA A 65 3.30 10.07 -6.52
C ALA A 65 3.42 11.17 -7.57
N THR A 66 4.53 11.25 -8.30
CA THR A 66 4.70 12.19 -9.42
C THR A 66 3.67 11.94 -10.53
N VAL A 67 3.44 10.69 -10.91
CA VAL A 67 2.43 10.35 -11.94
C VAL A 67 1.04 10.79 -11.51
N ILE A 68 0.65 10.51 -10.26
CA ILE A 68 -0.65 10.92 -9.73
C ILE A 68 -0.76 12.46 -9.67
N ALA A 69 0.31 13.15 -9.27
CA ALA A 69 0.37 14.61 -9.29
C ALA A 69 0.17 15.16 -10.71
N THR A 70 0.82 14.55 -11.71
CA THR A 70 0.65 14.95 -13.12
C THR A 70 -0.77 14.69 -13.62
N MET A 71 -1.36 13.53 -13.32
CA MET A 71 -2.73 13.20 -13.73
C MET A 71 -3.75 14.15 -13.10
N THR A 72 -3.60 14.46 -11.79
CA THR A 72 -4.48 15.40 -11.10
C THR A 72 -4.31 16.81 -11.63
N PHE A 73 -3.08 17.27 -11.83
CA PHE A 73 -2.79 18.56 -12.48
C PHE A 73 -3.48 18.67 -13.84
N GLN A 74 -3.31 17.66 -14.71
CA GLN A 74 -3.94 17.61 -16.03
C GLN A 74 -5.46 17.67 -15.94
N SER A 75 -6.07 16.88 -15.05
CA SER A 75 -7.52 16.87 -14.88
C SER A 75 -8.08 18.15 -14.24
N GLY A 76 -7.25 18.92 -13.51
CA GLY A 76 -7.63 20.18 -12.89
C GLY A 76 -7.62 21.34 -13.88
N ILE A 77 -6.61 21.41 -14.76
CA ILE A 77 -6.50 22.44 -15.80
C ILE A 77 -7.36 22.13 -17.04
N SER A 78 -7.58 20.85 -17.31
CA SER A 78 -8.42 20.36 -18.41
C SER A 78 -9.57 19.55 -17.80
N PRO A 79 -10.66 20.21 -17.39
CA PRO A 79 -11.74 19.55 -16.68
C PRO A 79 -12.41 18.49 -17.57
N PRO A 80 -12.92 17.40 -16.97
CA PRO A 80 -13.77 16.46 -17.69
C PRO A 80 -14.98 17.20 -18.27
N GLY A 81 -15.42 16.82 -19.47
CA GLY A 81 -16.47 17.53 -20.21
C GLY A 81 -16.00 18.79 -20.94
N GLY A 82 -14.72 19.16 -20.82
CA GLY A 82 -14.13 20.27 -21.55
C GLY A 82 -14.56 21.65 -21.04
N VAL A 83 -14.20 22.67 -21.82
CA VAL A 83 -14.49 24.07 -21.52
C VAL A 83 -15.49 24.64 -22.51
N LEU A 84 -16.29 25.60 -22.05
CA LEU A 84 -17.22 26.34 -22.88
C LEU A 84 -16.43 27.06 -23.98
N SER A 85 -16.77 26.77 -25.23
CA SER A 85 -16.15 27.44 -26.38
C SER A 85 -16.82 28.80 -26.62
N PRO A 86 -16.09 29.80 -27.14
CA PRO A 86 -16.69 31.07 -27.53
C PRO A 86 -17.70 30.85 -28.66
N ASP A 87 -18.76 31.66 -28.65
CA ASP A 87 -19.76 31.64 -29.72
C ASP A 87 -19.17 32.21 -31.01
N LYS A 88 -19.54 31.63 -32.15
CA LYS A 88 -18.93 31.99 -33.46
C LYS A 88 -19.36 33.39 -33.91
N ASP A 89 -20.54 33.83 -33.49
CA ASP A 89 -21.13 35.09 -33.96
C ASP A 89 -20.96 36.25 -32.95
N ASN A 90 -20.83 35.96 -31.65
CA ASN A 90 -20.78 36.97 -30.58
C ASN A 90 -19.37 37.18 -29.97
N GLY A 91 -18.34 36.49 -30.48
CA GLY A 91 -16.97 36.62 -29.97
C GLY A 91 -16.79 36.06 -28.55
N VAL A 92 -15.75 36.52 -27.84
CA VAL A 92 -15.47 36.13 -26.45
C VAL A 92 -16.22 37.06 -25.50
N GLU A 93 -17.54 36.91 -25.41
CA GLU A 93 -18.35 37.63 -24.44
C GLU A 93 -18.70 36.71 -23.26
N CYS A 94 -18.55 37.26 -22.05
CA CYS A 94 -19.04 36.64 -20.83
C CYS A 94 -20.49 37.04 -20.61
N ASP A 95 -21.39 36.07 -20.53
CA ASP A 95 -22.73 36.33 -19.98
C ASP A 95 -22.67 36.38 -18.44
N ASN A 96 -23.70 36.93 -17.80
CA ASN A 96 -23.82 37.05 -16.35
C ASN A 96 -23.69 35.71 -15.59
N LYS A 97 -23.79 34.57 -16.30
CA LYS A 97 -23.73 33.22 -15.73
C LYS A 97 -22.50 32.41 -16.14
N SER A 98 -21.88 32.69 -17.29
CA SER A 98 -20.76 31.89 -17.80
C SER A 98 -19.90 32.61 -18.83
N CYS A 99 -18.60 32.34 -18.78
CA CYS A 99 -17.59 32.83 -19.73
C CYS A 99 -17.00 31.67 -20.54
N PRO A 100 -16.60 31.90 -21.80
CA PRO A 100 -15.75 30.97 -22.54
C PRO A 100 -14.48 30.62 -21.75
N GLY A 101 -14.07 29.35 -21.80
CA GLY A 101 -12.95 28.81 -21.01
C GLY A 101 -13.33 28.25 -19.64
N GLN A 102 -14.56 28.48 -19.15
CA GLN A 102 -15.06 27.81 -17.94
C GLN A 102 -15.46 26.36 -18.23
N SER A 103 -15.37 25.48 -17.23
CA SER A 103 -15.78 24.08 -17.38
C SER A 103 -17.27 23.97 -17.70
N VAL A 104 -17.62 23.22 -18.75
CA VAL A 104 -19.03 22.93 -19.08
C VAL A 104 -19.70 22.17 -17.94
N LEU A 105 -18.96 21.23 -17.34
CA LEU A 105 -19.46 20.38 -16.27
C LEU A 105 -19.72 21.14 -14.97
N ALA A 106 -18.99 22.23 -14.73
CA ALA A 106 -19.27 23.14 -13.62
C ALA A 106 -20.61 23.87 -13.77
N LEU A 107 -21.07 24.10 -15.01
CA LEU A 107 -22.35 24.75 -15.30
C LEU A 107 -23.52 23.76 -15.19
N VAL A 108 -23.32 22.52 -15.66
CA VAL A 108 -24.35 21.46 -15.64
C VAL A 108 -24.51 20.85 -14.25
N TYR A 109 -23.40 20.50 -13.59
CA TYR A 109 -23.36 19.79 -12.29
C TYR A 109 -22.51 20.54 -11.25
N PRO A 110 -22.92 21.74 -10.81
CA PRO A 110 -22.09 22.60 -9.96
C PRO A 110 -21.73 21.98 -8.61
N LYS A 111 -22.61 21.15 -8.03
CA LYS A 111 -22.38 20.50 -6.74
C LYS A 111 -21.33 19.40 -6.85
N ASP A 112 -21.51 18.48 -7.79
CA ASP A 112 -20.60 17.34 -7.98
C ASP A 112 -19.23 17.81 -8.48
N PHE A 113 -19.22 18.83 -9.34
CA PHE A 113 -17.98 19.45 -9.81
C PHE A 113 -17.18 20.09 -8.67
N LYS A 114 -17.85 20.70 -7.69
CA LYS A 114 -17.20 21.24 -6.49
C LYS A 114 -16.53 20.15 -5.66
N TYR A 115 -17.20 19.01 -5.46
CA TYR A 115 -16.61 17.87 -4.76
C TYR A 115 -15.44 17.28 -5.53
N PHE A 116 -15.59 17.11 -6.86
CA PHE A 116 -14.52 16.68 -7.75
C PHE A 116 -13.26 17.55 -7.59
N LEU A 117 -13.39 18.87 -7.70
CA LEU A 117 -12.25 19.78 -7.55
C LEU A 117 -11.62 19.71 -6.14
N TYR A 118 -12.45 19.57 -5.11
CA TYR A 118 -11.96 19.48 -3.73
C TYR A 118 -11.09 18.24 -3.52
N PHE A 119 -11.60 17.05 -3.90
CA PHE A 119 -10.84 15.81 -3.77
C PHE A 119 -9.62 15.77 -4.70
N ASN A 120 -9.74 16.32 -5.91
CA ASN A 120 -8.64 16.39 -6.86
C ASN A 120 -7.48 17.24 -6.31
N THR A 121 -7.80 18.41 -5.74
CA THR A 121 -6.80 19.30 -5.15
C THR A 121 -6.12 18.67 -3.93
N ILE A 122 -6.87 17.99 -3.07
CA ILE A 122 -6.27 17.26 -1.94
C ILE A 122 -5.34 16.15 -2.45
N CYS A 123 -5.76 15.43 -3.50
CA CYS A 123 -4.92 14.40 -4.11
C CYS A 123 -3.62 14.98 -4.69
N PHE A 124 -3.70 16.12 -5.39
CA PHE A 124 -2.54 16.82 -5.94
C PHE A 124 -1.57 17.28 -4.84
N VAL A 125 -2.08 17.95 -3.80
CA VAL A 125 -1.26 18.45 -2.69
C VAL A 125 -0.66 17.29 -1.89
N SER A 126 -1.45 16.25 -1.60
CA SER A 126 -1.00 15.08 -0.85
C SER A 126 0.08 14.30 -1.62
N SER A 127 -0.12 14.08 -2.93
CA SER A 127 0.87 13.40 -3.77
C SER A 127 2.17 14.21 -3.89
N SER A 128 2.07 15.53 -3.99
CA SER A 128 3.23 16.42 -3.97
C SER A 128 3.97 16.38 -2.63
N ALA A 129 3.24 16.39 -1.51
CA ALA A 129 3.83 16.27 -0.17
C ALA A 129 4.56 14.92 0.00
N VAL A 130 3.96 13.83 -0.46
CA VAL A 130 4.61 12.51 -0.48
C VAL A 130 5.88 12.54 -1.33
N CYS A 131 5.81 13.07 -2.55
CA CYS A 131 6.97 13.21 -3.43
C CYS A 131 8.10 14.00 -2.76
N LEU A 132 7.80 15.17 -2.19
CA LEU A 132 8.78 15.99 -1.47
C LEU A 132 9.40 15.25 -0.28
N LEU A 133 8.58 14.58 0.55
CA LEU A 133 9.08 13.76 1.65
C LEU A 133 10.02 12.64 1.17
N LEU A 134 9.72 12.04 0.01
CA LEU A 134 10.55 11.01 -0.60
C LEU A 134 11.79 11.57 -1.31
N VAL A 135 11.79 12.81 -1.79
CA VAL A 135 12.97 13.44 -2.42
C VAL A 135 13.92 14.00 -1.37
N SER A 136 13.42 14.54 -0.26
CA SER A 136 14.19 15.21 0.81
C SER A 136 15.17 14.31 1.59
N GLY A 137 15.44 13.08 1.15
CA GLY A 137 16.49 12.28 1.79
C GLY A 137 16.11 11.65 3.13
N PHE A 138 14.94 11.96 3.70
CA PHE A 138 14.63 11.59 5.09
C PHE A 138 14.80 10.08 5.33
N PRO A 139 15.52 9.70 6.41
CA PRO A 139 15.79 8.30 6.68
C PRO A 139 14.50 7.58 7.07
N LEU A 140 13.97 6.76 6.15
CA LEU A 140 12.84 5.82 6.38
C LEU A 140 13.09 4.83 7.52
N LYS A 141 14.33 4.79 8.04
CA LYS A 141 14.70 4.06 9.25
C LYS A 141 13.88 4.51 10.45
N ASN A 142 13.44 5.77 10.51
CA ASN A 142 12.60 6.22 11.60
C ASN A 142 11.14 5.81 11.36
N ARG A 143 10.58 5.07 12.32
CA ARG A 143 9.24 4.45 12.20
C ARG A 143 8.12 5.48 12.05
N PHE A 144 8.33 6.70 12.56
CA PHE A 144 7.41 7.83 12.40
C PHE A 144 7.28 8.28 10.93
N PHE A 145 8.40 8.46 10.21
CA PHE A 145 8.37 8.90 8.81
C PHE A 145 7.75 7.84 7.89
N THR A 146 8.09 6.57 8.09
CA THR A 146 7.46 5.48 7.34
C THR A 146 5.95 5.40 7.61
N TRP A 147 5.51 5.69 8.84
CA TRP A 147 4.09 5.78 9.18
C TRP A 147 3.41 6.98 8.50
N LEU A 148 4.03 8.17 8.54
CA LEU A 148 3.54 9.37 7.87
C LEU A 148 3.40 9.16 6.36
N LEU A 149 4.39 8.53 5.72
CA LEU A 149 4.33 8.19 4.29
C LEU A 149 3.23 7.18 3.99
N SER A 150 3.05 6.18 4.85
CA SER A 150 1.96 5.22 4.69
C SER A 150 0.60 5.91 4.75
N ILE A 151 0.41 6.87 5.66
CA ILE A 151 -0.82 7.67 5.76
C ILE A 151 -0.97 8.56 4.54
N GLY A 152 0.09 9.25 4.12
CA GLY A 152 0.08 10.08 2.92
C GLY A 152 -0.36 9.29 1.69
N MET A 153 0.19 8.09 1.48
CA MET A 153 -0.24 7.21 0.38
C MET A 153 -1.69 6.76 0.50
N CYS A 154 -2.17 6.45 1.71
CA CYS A 154 -3.59 6.12 1.91
C CYS A 154 -4.49 7.30 1.54
N ILE A 155 -4.13 8.51 1.96
CA ILE A 155 -4.86 9.74 1.62
C ILE A 155 -4.88 9.92 0.10
N VAL A 156 -3.72 9.87 -0.56
CA VAL A 156 -3.60 9.99 -2.03
C VAL A 156 -4.53 9.01 -2.74
N LEU A 157 -4.45 7.72 -2.42
CA LEU A 157 -5.28 6.71 -3.08
C LEU A 157 -6.78 6.90 -2.81
N SER A 158 -7.14 7.33 -1.60
CA SER A 158 -8.52 7.62 -1.22
C SER A 158 -9.09 8.78 -2.01
N THR A 159 -8.38 9.89 -2.02
CA THR A 159 -8.81 11.10 -2.72
C THR A 159 -8.80 10.91 -4.22
N LEU A 160 -7.84 10.14 -4.76
CA LEU A 160 -7.80 9.78 -6.18
C LEU A 160 -9.04 8.96 -6.57
N SER A 161 -9.41 7.97 -5.76
CA SER A 161 -10.58 7.12 -6.01
C SER A 161 -11.88 7.92 -5.92
N LEU A 162 -12.03 8.78 -4.91
CA LEU A 162 -13.19 9.68 -4.80
C LEU A 162 -13.27 10.64 -6.00
N THR A 163 -12.13 11.22 -6.40
CA THR A 163 -12.06 12.09 -7.58
C THR A 163 -12.53 11.36 -8.84
N TYR A 164 -12.08 10.12 -9.04
CA TYR A 164 -12.53 9.29 -10.17
C TYR A 164 -14.03 9.05 -10.13
N LEU A 165 -14.60 8.74 -8.97
CA LEU A 165 -16.03 8.47 -8.82
C LEU A 165 -16.88 9.69 -9.16
N PHE A 166 -16.58 10.86 -8.58
CA PHE A 166 -17.30 12.09 -8.90
C PHE A 166 -17.09 12.52 -10.35
N GLY A 167 -15.88 12.34 -10.89
CA GLY A 167 -15.58 12.62 -12.29
C GLY A 167 -16.40 11.74 -13.25
N ALA A 168 -16.40 10.44 -13.01
CA ALA A 168 -17.15 9.47 -13.82
C ALA A 168 -18.66 9.71 -13.70
N GLN A 169 -19.14 10.03 -12.49
CA GLN A 169 -20.52 10.39 -12.23
C GLN A 169 -21.00 11.50 -13.17
N MET A 170 -20.23 12.59 -13.28
CA MET A 170 -20.64 13.73 -14.10
C MET A 170 -20.56 13.48 -15.62
N VAL A 171 -19.74 12.53 -16.07
CA VAL A 171 -19.52 12.24 -17.51
C VAL A 171 -20.57 11.27 -18.07
N VAL A 172 -21.19 10.46 -17.22
CA VAL A 172 -22.17 9.44 -17.62
C VAL A 172 -23.54 10.09 -17.90
N PRO A 173 -24.21 9.72 -19.01
CA PRO A 173 -25.52 10.29 -19.38
C PRO A 173 -26.66 9.76 -18.52
N ASP A 174 -27.75 10.55 -18.45
CA ASP A 174 -28.77 10.34 -17.42
C ASP A 174 -29.58 9.05 -17.50
N LEU A 175 -29.61 8.44 -18.68
CA LEU A 175 -30.35 7.22 -18.93
C LEU A 175 -29.80 6.01 -18.15
N LEU A 176 -28.56 6.07 -17.67
CA LEU A 176 -27.87 4.95 -17.03
C LEU A 176 -27.73 5.09 -15.51
N TRP A 177 -28.33 6.11 -14.89
CA TRP A 177 -28.11 6.45 -13.48
C TRP A 177 -28.54 5.37 -12.48
N ASP A 178 -29.69 4.70 -12.68
CA ASP A 178 -30.19 3.74 -11.68
C ASP A 178 -29.24 2.56 -11.48
N ASP A 179 -28.73 1.99 -12.57
CA ASP A 179 -27.75 0.89 -12.50
C ASP A 179 -26.37 1.38 -12.03
N ILE A 180 -25.95 2.57 -12.45
CA ILE A 180 -24.60 3.08 -12.17
C ILE A 180 -24.45 3.62 -10.75
N THR A 181 -25.47 4.30 -10.21
CA THR A 181 -25.44 4.82 -8.82
C THR A 181 -25.42 3.70 -7.81
N THR A 182 -26.15 2.62 -8.05
CA THR A 182 -26.14 1.43 -7.19
C THR A 182 -24.78 0.73 -7.23
N MET A 183 -24.14 0.67 -8.40
CA MET A 183 -22.77 0.15 -8.55
C MET A 183 -21.74 1.04 -7.84
N PHE A 184 -21.75 2.35 -8.08
CA PHE A 184 -20.82 3.28 -7.42
C PHE A 184 -21.01 3.31 -5.90
N GLY A 185 -22.25 3.26 -5.42
CA GLY A 185 -22.54 3.16 -3.99
C GLY A 185 -21.92 1.92 -3.35
N LYS A 186 -22.05 0.74 -3.98
CA LYS A 186 -21.39 -0.49 -3.51
C LYS A 186 -19.87 -0.36 -3.52
N VAL A 187 -19.29 0.18 -4.58
CA VAL A 187 -17.85 0.40 -4.70
C VAL A 187 -17.35 1.32 -3.60
N ILE A 188 -18.04 2.43 -3.32
CA ILE A 188 -17.71 3.38 -2.24
C ILE A 188 -17.74 2.69 -0.89
N ILE A 189 -18.78 1.90 -0.59
CA ILE A 189 -18.90 1.19 0.69
C ILE A 189 -17.72 0.23 0.88
N VAL A 190 -17.39 -0.57 -0.14
CA VAL A 190 -16.23 -1.48 -0.10
C VAL A 190 -14.94 -0.70 0.12
N TRP A 191 -14.78 0.43 -0.58
CA TRP A 191 -13.61 1.30 -0.43
C TRP A 191 -13.48 1.89 0.98
N LEU A 192 -14.59 2.35 1.56
CA LEU A 192 -14.63 2.89 2.93
C LEU A 192 -14.30 1.82 3.96
N VAL A 193 -14.84 0.60 3.82
CA VAL A 193 -14.51 -0.52 4.71
C VAL A 193 -13.02 -0.85 4.62
N LEU A 194 -12.47 -0.92 3.41
CA LEU A 194 -11.05 -1.16 3.20
C LEU A 194 -10.19 -0.08 3.86
N LEU A 195 -10.56 1.19 3.72
CA LEU A 195 -9.85 2.30 4.37
C LEU A 195 -9.88 2.24 5.88
N VAL A 196 -11.04 1.93 6.46
CA VAL A 196 -11.19 1.78 7.91
C VAL A 196 -10.29 0.65 8.40
N LEU A 197 -10.26 -0.50 7.71
CA LEU A 197 -9.38 -1.62 8.05
C LEU A 197 -7.90 -1.24 7.97
N ILE A 198 -7.47 -0.56 6.90
CA ILE A 198 -6.10 -0.10 6.75
C ILE A 198 -5.74 0.93 7.82
N ALA A 199 -6.61 1.90 8.09
CA ALA A 199 -6.41 2.92 9.12
C ALA A 199 -6.30 2.30 10.52
N ILE A 200 -7.16 1.33 10.84
CA ILE A 200 -7.10 0.57 12.10
C ILE A 200 -5.76 -0.17 12.19
N PHE A 201 -5.36 -0.90 11.14
CA PHE A 201 -4.09 -1.63 11.13
C PHE A 201 -2.86 -0.70 11.32
N LEU A 202 -2.84 0.44 10.61
CA LEU A 202 -1.77 1.44 10.74
C LEU A 202 -1.75 2.11 12.12
N SER A 203 -2.92 2.35 12.71
CA SER A 203 -3.09 2.90 14.05
C SER A 203 -2.62 1.91 15.12
N LEU A 204 -3.04 0.64 15.04
CA LEU A 204 -2.61 -0.42 15.95
C LEU A 204 -1.08 -0.60 15.93
N ARG A 205 -0.47 -0.60 14.74
CA ARG A 205 0.98 -0.71 14.59
C ARG A 205 1.75 0.45 15.22
N LEU A 206 1.14 1.64 15.25
CA LEU A 206 1.70 2.82 15.94
C LEU A 206 1.50 2.72 17.44
N ILE A 207 0.31 2.35 17.92
CA ILE A 207 0.01 2.19 19.35
C ILE A 207 0.94 1.14 19.96
N VAL A 208 1.11 -0.03 19.34
CA VAL A 208 2.05 -1.07 19.81
C VAL A 208 3.49 -0.55 19.88
N TRP A 209 3.91 0.25 18.91
CA TRP A 209 5.23 0.86 18.94
C TRP A 209 5.36 1.89 20.07
N PHE A 210 4.35 2.75 20.25
CA PHE A 210 4.33 3.78 21.28
C PHE A 210 4.34 3.16 22.67
N VAL A 211 3.48 2.16 22.91
CA VAL A 211 3.44 1.38 24.16
C VAL A 211 4.78 0.70 24.42
N SER A 212 5.37 0.04 23.41
CA SER A 212 6.70 -0.57 23.57
C SER A 212 7.78 0.46 23.92
N LYS A 213 7.74 1.66 23.33
CA LYS A 213 8.67 2.75 23.64
C LYS A 213 8.46 3.29 25.06
N CYS A 214 7.21 3.47 25.50
CA CYS A 214 6.86 3.92 26.84
C CYS A 214 7.26 2.91 27.92
N MET A 215 7.00 1.61 27.68
CA MET A 215 7.28 0.53 28.64
C MET A 215 8.79 0.29 28.81
N PHE A 216 9.58 0.35 27.73
CA PHE A 216 11.03 0.12 27.81
C PHE A 216 11.86 1.40 28.08
N GLY A 217 11.25 2.59 27.98
CA GLY A 217 11.92 3.87 28.24
C GLY A 217 12.19 4.15 29.73
N GLN A 218 11.54 3.44 30.65
CA GLN A 218 11.67 3.62 32.10
C GLN A 218 12.82 2.81 32.73
N SER A 219 13.48 1.89 32.01
CA SER A 219 14.43 0.94 32.60
C SER A 219 15.92 1.40 32.59
N LYS A 220 16.21 2.66 32.32
CA LYS A 220 17.58 3.20 32.49
C LYS A 220 17.67 4.03 33.76
N VAL A 221 17.65 3.35 34.91
CA VAL A 221 18.19 3.92 36.16
C VAL A 221 19.72 3.89 36.03
N PRO A 222 20.42 5.04 36.04
CA PRO A 222 21.87 5.04 36.09
C PRO A 222 22.30 4.46 37.44
N GLN A 223 23.02 3.34 37.43
CA GLN A 223 23.76 2.92 38.62
C GLN A 223 24.85 3.95 38.85
N ASN A 224 24.69 4.73 39.93
CA ASN A 224 25.70 5.61 40.46
C ASN A 224 26.84 4.74 41.01
N PRO A 225 28.11 4.93 40.61
CA PRO A 225 29.21 4.26 41.27
C PRO A 225 29.39 4.85 42.67
N THR A 226 29.07 4.07 43.70
CA THR A 226 29.52 4.34 45.06
C THR A 226 31.03 4.14 45.14
N ILE A 227 31.68 5.16 45.71
CA ILE A 227 33.09 5.35 46.00
C ILE A 227 33.71 4.12 46.69
#